data_AF-A0A7K3DEM0-F1
#
_entry.id   AF-A0A7K3DEM0-F1
#
_cell.length_a   1.000
_cell.length_b   1.000
_cell.length_c   1.000
_cell.angle_alpha   90.00
_cell.angle_beta   90.00
_cell.angle_gamma   90.00
#
_symmetry.space_group_name_H-M   'P 1'
#
loop_
_entity.id
_entity.type
_entity.pdbx_description
1 polymer ?
#
loop_
_entity_poly.entity_id
_entity_poly.type
_entity_poly.pdbx_seq_one_letter_code
_entity_poly.pdbx_strand_id
1 'polypeptide(L)'
;MSEITYVRGDATVPFGKGPRLIVHVCNDIGGWGKGFVLALSRRWPEPERAYRRWHRERAGNDFGLGAVQFVQVESWLWVANMIGQRGVRTG
;
A
#
# COMPACT_ATOMS: atom_id res chain seq x y z
N MET A 1 -1.37 -22.87 -14.43
CA MET A 1 -1.49 -21.61 -13.65
C MET A 1 -0.67 -21.77 -12.39
N SER A 2 0.04 -20.73 -11.96
CA SER A 2 0.69 -20.73 -10.64
C SER A 2 -0.38 -20.58 -9.56
N GLU A 3 -0.30 -21.40 -8.50
CA GLU A 3 -1.21 -21.35 -7.35
C GLU A 3 -0.81 -20.25 -6.35
N ILE A 4 -1.74 -19.87 -5.47
CA ILE A 4 -1.46 -18.95 -4.36
C ILE A 4 -0.66 -19.70 -3.29
N THR A 5 0.54 -19.22 -2.99
CA THR A 5 1.35 -19.72 -1.88
C THR A 5 1.01 -18.97 -0.59
N TYR A 6 0.47 -19.67 0.40
CA TYR A 6 0.25 -19.13 1.73
C TYR A 6 1.49 -19.35 2.61
N VAL A 7 1.98 -18.29 3.22
CA VAL A 7 3.18 -18.33 4.09
C VAL A 7 2.93 -17.54 5.37
N ARG A 8 3.64 -17.91 6.44
CA ARG A 8 3.67 -17.15 7.69
C ARG A 8 4.88 -16.23 7.70
N GLY A 9 4.67 -14.93 7.86
CA GLY A 9 5.76 -13.94 7.91
C GLY A 9 5.26 -12.51 7.88
N ASP A 10 6.19 -11.57 7.78
CA ASP A 10 5.93 -10.15 7.55
C ASP A 10 5.97 -9.88 6.04
N ALA A 11 4.84 -9.46 5.45
CA ALA A 11 4.75 -9.17 4.02
C ALA A 11 5.64 -7.99 3.59
N THR A 12 6.11 -7.15 4.52
CA THR A 12 7.13 -6.13 4.24
C THR A 12 8.52 -6.72 4.00
N VAL A 13 8.70 -8.03 4.20
CA VAL A 13 9.92 -8.81 3.91
C VAL A 13 9.57 -9.90 2.87
N PRO A 14 9.31 -9.54 1.60
CA PRO A 14 8.85 -10.51 0.62
C PRO A 14 9.94 -11.53 0.25
N PHE A 15 9.55 -12.80 0.23
CA PHE A 15 10.39 -13.92 -0.21
C PHE A 15 10.64 -13.88 -1.73
N GLY A 16 11.70 -14.54 -2.17
CA GLY A 16 12.03 -14.69 -3.59
C GLY A 16 13.04 -13.67 -4.11
N LYS A 17 13.45 -13.88 -5.36
CA LYS A 17 14.44 -13.06 -6.07
C LYS A 17 13.76 -12.21 -7.15
N GLY A 18 14.40 -11.12 -7.53
CA GLY A 18 13.93 -10.25 -8.61
C GLY A 18 12.91 -9.19 -8.17
N PRO A 19 12.26 -8.53 -9.15
CA PRO A 19 11.24 -7.51 -8.90
C PRO A 19 10.07 -8.05 -8.07
N ARG A 20 9.70 -7.33 -7.01
CA ARG A 20 8.63 -7.71 -6.08
C ARG A 20 7.70 -6.53 -5.84
N LEU A 21 6.42 -6.84 -5.62
CA LEU A 21 5.39 -5.85 -5.34
C LEU A 21 4.62 -6.26 -4.08
N ILE A 22 4.65 -5.41 -3.06
CA ILE A 22 3.82 -5.52 -1.87
C ILE A 22 2.50 -4.83 -2.17
N VAL A 23 1.41 -5.59 -2.18
CA VAL A 23 0.08 -5.10 -2.52
C VAL A 23 -0.79 -5.04 -1.27
N HIS A 24 -1.41 -3.90 -0.99
CA HIS A 24 -2.29 -3.73 0.17
C HIS A 24 -3.45 -2.78 -0.12
N VAL A 25 -4.51 -2.88 0.70
CA VAL A 25 -5.72 -2.08 0.57
C VAL A 25 -5.64 -0.84 1.46
N CYS A 26 -5.76 0.31 0.82
CA CYS A 26 -6.00 1.62 1.40
C CYS A 26 -7.48 2.00 1.33
N ASN A 27 -7.88 2.98 2.16
CA ASN A 27 -9.22 3.58 2.13
C ASN A 27 -9.26 4.83 1.24
N ASP A 28 -10.47 5.26 0.88
CA ASP A 28 -10.73 6.44 0.06
C ASP A 28 -10.85 7.76 0.85
N ILE A 29 -10.54 7.77 2.15
CA ILE A 29 -10.64 8.96 3.02
C ILE A 29 -9.29 9.46 3.55
N GLY A 30 -8.17 8.90 3.06
CA GLY A 30 -6.83 9.34 3.46
C GLY A 30 -6.39 8.85 4.85
N GLY A 31 -7.10 7.90 5.45
CA GLY A 31 -6.75 7.29 6.72
C GLY A 31 -5.52 6.39 6.59
N TRP A 32 -4.55 6.55 7.49
CA TRP A 32 -3.34 5.72 7.59
C TRP A 32 -2.89 5.72 9.05
N GLY A 33 -3.11 4.61 9.76
CA GLY A 33 -2.85 4.57 11.20
C GLY A 33 -3.22 3.29 11.94
N LYS A 34 -3.72 2.24 11.27
CA LYS A 34 -4.08 0.96 11.91
C LYS A 34 -3.87 -0.21 10.95
N GLY A 35 -3.36 -1.33 11.47
CA GLY A 35 -3.14 -2.55 10.69
C GLY A 35 -1.84 -2.52 9.88
N PHE A 36 -1.87 -3.09 8.68
CA PHE A 36 -0.68 -3.34 7.85
C PHE A 36 0.11 -2.06 7.51
N VAL A 37 -0.59 -0.95 7.32
CA VAL A 37 0.03 0.36 7.03
C VAL A 37 1.08 0.80 8.05
N LEU A 38 0.94 0.38 9.32
CA LEU A 38 1.93 0.66 10.36
C LEU A 38 3.21 -0.15 10.18
N ALA A 39 3.13 -1.39 9.68
CA ALA A 39 4.30 -2.20 9.37
C ALA A 39 5.09 -1.58 8.20
N LEU A 40 4.38 -1.08 7.18
CA LEU A 40 5.00 -0.33 6.08
C LEU A 40 5.74 0.91 6.59
N SER A 41 5.06 1.80 7.35
CA SER A 41 5.68 3.04 7.85
C SER A 41 6.86 2.83 8.79
N ARG A 42 6.90 1.73 9.54
CA ARG A 42 8.06 1.37 10.38
C ARG A 42 9.29 1.07 9.55
N ARG A 43 9.12 0.57 8.33
CA ARG A 43 10.23 0.18 7.45
C ARG A 43 10.57 1.26 6.42
N TRP A 44 9.57 1.89 5.82
CA TRP A 44 9.73 2.92 4.80
C TRP A 44 8.73 4.06 5.00
N PRO A 45 9.17 5.32 5.14
CA PRO A 45 8.25 6.47 5.23
C PRO A 45 7.60 6.84 3.87
N GLU A 46 8.15 6.39 2.74
CA GLU A 46 7.73 6.79 1.39
C GLU A 46 6.28 6.42 1.06
N PRO A 47 5.78 5.18 1.32
CA PRO A 47 4.42 4.80 0.95
C PRO A 47 3.35 5.65 1.65
N GLU A 48 3.56 5.95 2.93
CA GLU A 48 2.66 6.81 3.71
C GLU A 48 2.66 8.24 3.16
N ARG A 49 3.86 8.82 2.94
CA ARG A 49 3.99 10.18 2.41
C ARG A 49 3.33 10.31 1.04
N ALA A 50 3.53 9.33 0.16
CA ALA A 50 2.96 9.29 -1.17
C ALA A 50 1.44 9.18 -1.13
N TYR A 51 0.89 8.28 -0.32
CA TYR A 51 -0.56 8.12 -0.15
C TYR A 51 -1.23 9.38 0.43
N ARG A 52 -0.66 9.96 1.49
CA ARG A 52 -1.20 11.18 2.11
C ARG A 52 -1.16 12.36 1.15
N ARG A 53 -0.09 12.48 0.35
CA ARG A 53 0.00 13.49 -0.70
C ARG A 53 -1.06 13.29 -1.77
N TRP A 54 -1.21 12.06 -2.26
CA TRP A 54 -2.18 11.70 -3.28
C TRP A 54 -3.61 12.03 -2.85
N HIS A 55 -4.00 11.63 -1.64
CA HIS A 55 -5.29 12.01 -1.06
C HIS A 55 -5.45 13.53 -0.88
N ARG A 56 -4.43 14.24 -0.41
CA ARG A 56 -4.51 15.70 -0.20
C ARG A 56 -4.71 16.45 -1.52
N GLU A 57 -4.06 16.00 -2.58
CA GLU A 57 -4.10 16.60 -3.93
C GLU A 57 -5.26 16.05 -4.80
N ARG A 58 -6.19 15.28 -4.21
CA ARG A 58 -7.26 14.54 -4.93
C ARG A 58 -8.19 15.36 -5.80
N ALA A 59 -8.26 16.67 -5.60
CA ALA A 59 -9.05 17.55 -6.48
C ALA A 59 -8.47 17.65 -7.91
N GLY A 60 -7.19 17.31 -8.09
CA GLY A 60 -6.49 17.41 -9.37
C GLY A 60 -5.70 16.15 -9.76
N ASN A 61 -6.01 15.00 -9.17
CA ASN A 61 -5.39 13.72 -9.52
C ASN A 61 -6.43 12.58 -9.55
N ASP A 62 -5.97 11.35 -9.75
CA ASP A 62 -6.77 10.15 -9.92
C ASP A 62 -7.14 9.42 -8.61
N PHE A 63 -6.91 10.02 -7.43
CA PHE A 63 -7.24 9.40 -6.15
C PHE A 63 -8.74 9.08 -6.06
N GLY A 64 -9.07 7.79 -6.00
CA GLY A 64 -10.44 7.30 -5.90
C GLY A 64 -10.49 5.78 -5.91
N LEU A 65 -11.67 5.21 -5.61
CA LEU A 65 -11.86 3.75 -5.58
C LEU A 65 -11.43 3.09 -6.89
N GLY A 66 -10.66 2.00 -6.78
CA GLY A 66 -10.10 1.26 -7.90
C GLY A 66 -8.74 1.78 -8.38
N ALA A 67 -8.33 3.00 -7.98
CA ALA A 67 -7.02 3.52 -8.34
C ALA A 67 -5.90 2.86 -7.52
N VAL A 68 -4.69 2.81 -8.10
CA VAL A 68 -3.50 2.22 -7.48
C VAL A 68 -2.30 3.14 -7.67
N GLN A 69 -1.63 3.49 -6.57
CA GLN A 69 -0.36 4.21 -6.61
C GLN A 69 0.79 3.25 -6.32
N PHE A 70 1.77 3.20 -7.23
CA PHE A 70 3.00 2.42 -7.07
C PHE A 70 4.12 3.29 -6.51
N VAL A 71 4.72 2.87 -5.40
CA VAL A 71 5.80 3.59 -4.71
C VAL A 71 7.01 2.67 -4.61
N GLN A 72 8.13 3.06 -5.22
CA GLN A 72 9.38 2.32 -5.10
C GLN A 72 9.98 2.55 -3.71
N VAL A 73 10.33 1.47 -3.01
CA VAL A 73 10.92 1.51 -1.65
C VAL A 73 12.34 0.94 -1.61
N GLU A 74 12.70 0.08 -2.56
CA GLU A 74 14.07 -0.39 -2.80
C GLU A 74 14.29 -0.60 -4.31
N SER A 75 15.52 -0.91 -4.74
CA SER A 75 15.87 -1.07 -6.16
C SER A 75 14.98 -2.04 -6.93
N TRP A 76 14.49 -3.09 -6.26
CA TRP A 76 13.64 -4.13 -6.86
C TRP A 76 12.35 -4.39 -6.06
N LEU A 77 11.92 -3.42 -5.26
CA LEU A 77 10.76 -3.56 -4.38
C LEU A 77 9.87 -2.33 -4.45
N TRP A 78 8.58 -2.56 -4.69
CA TRP A 78 7.54 -1.55 -4.73
C TRP A 78 6.41 -1.87 -3.75
N VAL A 79 5.69 -0.84 -3.35
CA VAL A 79 4.41 -0.92 -2.64
C VAL A 79 3.31 -0.39 -3.55
N ALA A 80 2.23 -1.15 -3.71
CA ALA A 80 1.00 -0.73 -4.37
C ALA A 80 -0.04 -0.32 -3.32
N ASN A 81 -0.24 0.99 -3.17
CA ASN A 81 -1.32 1.58 -2.39
C ASN A 81 -2.63 1.50 -3.22
N MET A 82 -3.43 0.43 -3.04
CA MET A 82 -4.69 0.27 -3.76
C MET A 82 -5.85 0.90 -3.01
N ILE A 83 -6.58 1.82 -3.61
CA ILE A 83 -7.79 2.38 -3.00
C ILE A 83 -8.94 1.38 -3.19
N GLY A 84 -8.99 0.38 -2.30
CA GLY A 84 -9.93 -0.74 -2.38
C GLY A 84 -11.02 -0.72 -1.31
N GLN A 85 -11.00 0.25 -0.40
CA GLN A 85 -11.93 0.33 0.73
C GLN A 85 -12.64 1.69 0.77
N ARG A 86 -13.97 1.66 0.88
CA ARG A 86 -14.77 2.86 1.16
C ARG A 86 -14.81 3.14 2.65
N GLY A 87 -14.37 4.34 3.05
CA GLY A 87 -14.30 4.78 4.44
C GLY A 87 -13.42 3.88 5.31
N VAL A 88 -13.62 3.99 6.62
CA VAL A 88 -13.08 3.05 7.62
C VAL A 88 -14.16 2.76 8.65
N ARG A 89 -14.16 1.55 9.22
CA ARG A 89 -15.04 1.27 10.35
C ARG A 89 -14.53 2.05 11.56
N THR A 90 -15.31 3.01 12.04
CA THR A 90 -15.13 3.61 13.35
C THR A 90 -15.60 2.61 14.39
N GLY A 91 -14.71 2.24 15.31
CA GLY A 91 -15.03 1.44 16.49
C GLY A 91 -15.25 2.34 17.69
#